data_AF-A0ABD7Q659-F1
#
_entry.id   AF-A0ABD7Q659-F1
#
_cell.length_a   1.000
_cell.length_b   1.000
_cell.length_c   1.000
_cell.angle_alpha   90.00
_cell.angle_beta   90.00
_cell.angle_gamma   90.00
#
_symmetry.space_group_name_H-M   'P 1'
#
loop_
_entity.id
_entity.type
_entity.pdbx_description
1 polymer ?
#
loop_
_entity_poly.entity_id
_entity_poly.type
_entity_poly.pdbx_seq_one_letter_code
_entity_poly.pdbx_strand_id
1 'polypeptide(L)' 'TFSLMKTDRNIRLILWYDSRAHMQRGDVLRSGIRFMYINNEKVEMHILKVMPYSKALWKTLLKSTSSSEHKTVNSKVA' A
#
# COMPACT_ATOMS: atom_id res chain seq x y z
N THR A 1 -1.59 -2.59 -4.56
CA THR A 1 -1.52 -1.36 -3.74
C THR A 1 -0.34 -1.41 -2.81
N PHE A 2 0.10 -0.28 -2.25
CA PHE A 2 1.10 -0.28 -1.18
C PHE A 2 0.75 0.67 -0.05
N SER A 3 1.26 0.38 1.14
CA SER A 3 1.08 1.22 2.33
C SER A 3 2.35 1.28 3.17
N LEU A 4 2.55 2.41 3.84
CA LEU A 4 3.60 2.57 4.84
C LEU A 4 3.09 2.03 6.18
N MET A 5 3.87 1.17 6.81
CA MET A 5 3.55 0.60 8.12
C MET A 5 4.67 0.88 9.12
N LYS A 6 4.29 0.93 10.39
CA LYS A 6 5.22 0.96 11.52
C LYS A 6 4.92 -0.24 12.40
N THR A 7 5.94 -1.03 12.71
CA THR A 7 5.82 -2.17 13.63
C THR A 7 5.88 -1.69 15.08
N ASP A 8 5.46 -2.55 16.02
CA ASP A 8 5.57 -2.29 17.46
C ASP A 8 7.02 -2.03 17.91
N ARG A 9 8.00 -2.58 17.18
CA ARG A 9 9.44 -2.33 17.39
C ARG A 9 9.94 -1.05 16.71
N ASN A 10 9.03 -0.16 16.30
CA ASN A 10 9.34 1.11 15.63
C ASN A 10 10.09 0.97 14.29
N ILE A 11 9.99 -0.19 13.63
CA ILE A 11 10.56 -0.40 12.30
C ILE A 11 9.54 0.08 11.26
N ARG A 12 9.99 0.89 10.31
CA ARG A 12 9.16 1.35 9.19
C ARG A 12 9.33 0.44 8.00
N LEU A 13 8.22 -0.04 7.45
CA LEU A 13 8.17 -0.97 6.33
C LEU A 13 7.21 -0.45 5.25
N ILE A 14 7.48 -0.81 4.01
CA ILE A 14 6.54 -0.64 2.90
C ILE A 14 5.96 -2.01 2.60
N LEU A 15 4.63 -2.13 2.67
CA LEU A 15 3.89 -3.34 2.36
C LEU A 15 3.20 -3.20 1.01
N TRP A 16 3.43 -4.16 0.13
CA TRP A 16 2.64 -4.36 -1.08
C TRP A 16 1.66 -5.50 -0.87
N TYR A 17 0.43 -5.26 -1.27
CA TYR A 17 -0.67 -6.18 -1.12
C TYR A 17 -1.64 -6.05 -2.30
N ASP A 18 -2.45 -7.09 -2.50
CA ASP A 18 -3.53 -7.08 -3.48
C ASP A 18 -4.63 -6.06 -3.10
N SER A 19 -5.45 -5.66 -4.06
CA SER A 19 -6.47 -4.62 -3.83
C SER A 19 -7.72 -5.12 -3.09
N ARG A 20 -7.71 -6.34 -2.55
CA ARG A 20 -8.86 -6.96 -1.87
C ARG A 20 -9.07 -6.41 -0.45
N ALA A 21 -8.02 -5.87 0.16
CA ALA A 21 -8.10 -5.19 1.45
C ALA A 21 -8.02 -3.67 1.27
N HIS A 22 -8.89 -2.94 1.95
CA HIS A 22 -8.81 -1.48 2.05
C HIS A 22 -8.18 -1.13 3.40
N MET A 23 -6.92 -0.68 3.35
CA MET A 23 -6.22 -0.15 4.53
C MET A 23 -6.28 1.37 4.54
N GLN A 24 -6.51 1.94 5.70
CA GLN A 24 -6.47 3.38 5.96
C GLN A 24 -5.41 3.73 7.01
N ARG A 25 -5.09 5.01 7.12
CA ARG A 25 -4.14 5.49 8.11
C ARG A 25 -4.72 5.30 9.51
N GLY A 26 -3.98 4.59 10.37
CA GLY A 26 -4.40 4.28 11.74
C GLY A 26 -4.81 2.83 11.94
N ASP A 27 -5.06 2.11 10.84
CA ASP A 27 -5.38 0.69 10.89
C ASP A 27 -4.24 -0.14 11.48
N VAL A 28 -4.61 -1.12 12.31
CA VAL A 28 -3.68 -2.07 12.92
C VAL A 28 -3.75 -3.38 12.17
N LEU A 29 -2.66 -3.70 11.48
CA LEU A 29 -2.50 -4.97 10.77
C LEU A 29 -1.89 -6.03 11.71
N ARG A 30 -2.56 -7.18 11.85
CA ARG A 30 -2.05 -8.34 12.59
C ARG A 30 -2.01 -9.56 11.68
N SER A 31 -0.94 -10.35 11.77
CA SER A 31 -0.85 -11.65 11.10
C SER A 31 -1.27 -12.77 12.07
N GLY A 32 -2.22 -13.60 11.65
CA GLY A 32 -2.47 -14.90 12.26
C GLY A 32 -1.79 -16.03 11.49
N ILE A 33 -2.06 -17.27 11.89
CA ILE A 33 -1.47 -18.48 11.26
C ILE A 33 -1.95 -18.67 9.82
N ARG A 34 -3.20 -18.30 9.52
CA ARG A 34 -3.83 -18.51 8.19
C ARG A 34 -4.44 -17.25 7.58
N PHE A 35 -4.65 -16.20 8.38
CA PHE A 35 -5.39 -15.02 7.97
C PHE A 35 -4.68 -13.76 8.44
N MET A 36 -4.91 -12.68 7.70
CA MET A 36 -4.56 -11.34 8.11
C MET A 36 -5.78 -10.69 8.77
N TYR A 37 -5.51 -9.77 9.69
CA TYR A 37 -6.54 -9.02 10.39
C TYR A 37 -6.23 -7.54 10.31
N ILE A 38 -7.25 -6.73 10.00
CA ILE A 38 -7.21 -5.28 10.09
C ILE A 38 -8.17 -4.89 11.20
N ASN A 39 -7.68 -4.19 12.23
CA ASN A 39 -8.49 -3.80 13.39
C ASN A 39 -9.25 -4.98 14.05
N ASN A 40 -8.61 -6.15 14.11
CA ASN A 40 -9.14 -7.43 14.60
C ASN A 40 -10.23 -8.07 13.71
N GLU A 41 -10.58 -7.48 12.57
CA GLU A 41 -11.45 -8.11 11.59
C GLU A 41 -10.64 -8.93 10.59
N LYS A 42 -11.09 -10.15 10.33
CA LYS A 42 -10.46 -11.04 9.35
C LYS A 42 -10.61 -10.45 7.95
N VAL A 43 -9.50 -10.31 7.23
CA VAL A 43 -9.47 -9.81 5.86
C VAL A 43 -8.85 -10.81 4.91
N GLU A 44 -9.38 -10.87 3.69
CA GLU A 44 -8.75 -11.57 2.58
C GLU A 44 -7.73 -10.64 1.95
N MET A 45 -6.45 -10.85 2.26
CA MET A 45 -5.35 -10.04 1.76
C MET A 45 -4.15 -10.94 1.45
N HIS A 46 -3.56 -10.75 0.28
CA HIS A 46 -2.30 -11.40 -0.07
C HIS A 46 -1.16 -10.39 0.02
N ILE A 47 -0.18 -10.69 0.89
CA ILE A 47 1.06 -9.92 0.95
C ILE A 47 1.92 -10.31 -0.25
N LEU A 48 2.19 -9.34 -1.11
CA LEU A 48 3.03 -9.53 -2.30
C LEU A 48 4.50 -9.29 -1.97
N LYS A 49 4.79 -8.25 -1.18
CA LYS A 49 6.16 -7.88 -0.82
C LYS A 49 6.20 -7.04 0.44
N VAL A 50 7.27 -7.20 1.21
CA VAL A 50 7.62 -6.32 2.33
C VAL A 50 9.03 -5.80 2.10
N MET A 51 9.23 -4.49 2.20
CA MET A 51 10.56 -3.88 2.12
C MET A 51 10.81 -2.91 3.27
N PRO A 52 12.06 -2.73 3.70
CA PRO A 52 12.42 -1.65 4.59
C PRO A 52 12.02 -0.29 4.00
N TYR A 53 11.55 0.61 4.87
CA TYR A 53 11.30 1.98 4.45
C TYR A 53 12.60 2.68 4.09
N SER A 54 12.62 3.35 2.94
CA SER A 54 13.56 4.41 2.65
C SER A 54 12.82 5.62 2.09
N LYS A 55 13.28 6.83 2.45
CA LYS A 55 12.67 8.08 1.98
C LYS A 55 12.70 8.20 0.45
N ALA A 56 13.79 7.71 -0.18
CA ALA A 56 13.95 7.71 -1.63
C ALA A 56 12.93 6.77 -2.29
N LEU A 57 12.83 5.51 -1.83
CA LEU A 57 11.89 4.53 -2.37
C LEU A 57 10.45 5.01 -2.22
N TRP A 58 10.07 5.51 -1.05
CA TRP A 58 8.72 6.02 -0.80
C TRP A 58 8.34 7.15 -1.77
N LYS A 59 9.24 8.12 -1.98
CA LYS A 59 9.02 9.21 -2.94
C LYS A 59 8.87 8.69 -4.38
N THR A 60 9.70 7.73 -4.79
CA THR A 60 9.61 7.12 -6.12
C THR A 60 8.27 6.42 -6.33
N LEU A 61 7.82 5.66 -5.34
CA LEU A 61 6.53 4.96 -5.41
C LEU A 61 5.36 5.93 -5.53
N LEU A 62 5.31 6.98 -4.68
CA LEU A 62 4.26 7.99 -4.75
C LEU A 62 4.20 8.70 -6.10
N LYS A 63 5.36 9.01 -6.70
CA LYS A 63 5.43 9.60 -8.05
C LYS A 63 4.86 8.66 -9.12
N SER A 64 5.20 7.37 -9.05
CA SER A 64 4.72 6.39 -10.02
C SER A 64 3.20 6.16 -9.97
N THR A 65 2.59 6.31 -8.80
CA THR A 65 1.12 6.20 -8.65
C THR A 65 0.39 7.46 -9.10
N SER A 66 0.98 8.65 -8.93
CA SER A 66 0.36 9.91 -9.38
C SER A 66 0.39 10.11 -10.89
N SER A 67 1.27 9.41 -11.63
CA SER A 67 1.35 9.53 -13.09
C SER A 67 0.30 8.71 -13.86
N SER A 68 -0.53 7.92 -13.16
CA SER A 68 -1.58 7.10 -13.78
C SER A 68 -2.92 7.84 -13.93
N GLU A 69 -3.02 9.11 -13.51
CA GLU A 69 -4.14 9.96 -13.89
C GLU A 69 -3.93 10.44 -15.34
N HIS A 70 -4.67 9.82 -16.25
CA HIS A 70 -4.69 10.16 -17.67
C HIS A 70 -4.83 11.67 -17.87
N LYS A 71 -3.82 12.28 -18.50
CA LYS A 71 -4.03 13.42 -19.38
C LYS A 71 -5.06 12.97 -20.43
N THR A 72 -6.31 13.37 -20.27
CA THR A 72 -7.26 13.41 -21.37
C THR A 72 -6.73 14.44 -22.36
N VAL A 73 -5.91 13.98 -23.31
CA VAL A 73 -5.53 14.78 -24.46
C VAL A 73 -6.81 14.96 -25.27
N ASN A 74 -7.46 16.10 -25.12
CA ASN A 74 -8.44 16.58 -26.09
C ASN A 74 -7.67 16.86 -27.39
N SER A 75 -7.45 15.82 -28.19
CA SER A 75 -7.13 15.95 -29.61
C SER A 75 -8.39 16.49 -30.30
N LYS A 76 -8.51 17.81 -30.35
CA LYS A 76 -9.36 18.50 -31.32
C LYS A 76 -8.76 18.18 -32.69
N VAL A 77 -9.36 17.21 -33.37
CA VAL A 77 -9.14 16.97 -34.79
C VAL A 77 -9.71 18.16 -35.56
N ALA A 78 -9.01 18.51 -36.63
CA ALA A 78 -9.16 19.64 -37.53
C ALA A 78 -10.60 20.00 -37.93
#